data_AF-A0A940PKT3-F1
#
_entry.id   AF-A0A940PKT3-F1
#
_cell.length_a   1.000
_cell.length_b   1.000
_cell.length_c   1.000
_cell.angle_alpha   90.00
_cell.angle_beta   90.00
_cell.angle_gamma   90.00
#
_symmetry.space_group_name_H-M   'P 1'
#
loop_
_entity.id
_entity.type
_entity.pdbx_description
1 polymer ?
#
loop_
_entity_poly.entity_id
_entity_poly.type
_entity_poly.pdbx_seq_one_letter_code
_entity_poly.pdbx_strand_id
1 'polypeptide(L)'
;MFGIVMFAGGSIFAVVAPDFTVFLIGRAAQGKQSHFNLETPFDASLYSIMGITIVIVTVTAIILLIYLLVTRLNLAPHLALALRMGLFISIIGSVIGGYMAGNNRHTVGGQDGGEGLFFLNWSTLLGDLRVPHFFGLHALQLIPLITYLVTLRVKSPSRKLWISWIVSLLYLGFVGFSFIQAAQGQPFIGK
;
A
#
# COMPACT_ATOMS: atom_id res chain seq x y z
N MET A 1 -25.25 -9.47 -6.26
CA MET A 1 -24.23 -8.63 -6.94
C MET A 1 -23.06 -8.26 -6.03
N PHE A 2 -23.30 -7.74 -4.81
CA PHE A 2 -22.24 -7.31 -3.88
C PHE A 2 -21.29 -8.45 -3.42
N GLY A 3 -21.84 -9.62 -3.11
CA GLY A 3 -21.05 -10.81 -2.77
C GLY A 3 -20.17 -11.32 -3.90
N ILE A 4 -20.58 -11.12 -5.16
CA ILE A 4 -19.82 -11.57 -6.35
C ILE A 4 -18.61 -10.66 -6.59
N VAL A 5 -18.72 -9.34 -6.38
CA VAL A 5 -17.60 -8.40 -6.54
C VAL A 5 -16.54 -8.59 -5.44
N MET A 6 -16.97 -8.84 -4.19
CA MET A 6 -16.06 -9.13 -3.07
C MET A 6 -15.41 -10.51 -3.19
N PHE A 7 -16.18 -11.52 -3.58
CA PHE A 7 -15.66 -12.86 -3.85
C PHE A 7 -14.71 -12.83 -5.05
N ALA A 8 -15.08 -12.18 -6.16
CA ALA A 8 -14.21 -12.05 -7.32
C ALA A 8 -12.94 -11.26 -7.00
N GLY A 9 -13.02 -10.13 -6.28
CA GLY A 9 -11.84 -9.35 -5.90
C GLY A 9 -10.88 -10.10 -4.97
N GLY A 10 -11.43 -10.82 -3.97
CA GLY A 10 -10.64 -11.68 -3.07
C GLY A 10 -10.06 -12.92 -3.78
N SER A 11 -10.80 -13.52 -4.71
CA SER A 11 -10.36 -14.67 -5.50
C SER A 11 -9.29 -14.27 -6.53
N ILE A 12 -9.46 -13.13 -7.19
CA ILE A 12 -8.47 -12.56 -8.11
C ILE A 12 -7.20 -12.25 -7.34
N PHE A 13 -7.27 -11.59 -6.18
CA PHE A 13 -6.07 -11.33 -5.37
C PHE A 13 -5.40 -12.62 -4.88
N ALA A 14 -6.18 -13.62 -4.44
CA ALA A 14 -5.65 -14.89 -3.94
C ALA A 14 -5.03 -15.79 -5.03
N VAL A 15 -5.49 -15.71 -6.28
CA VAL A 15 -4.93 -16.46 -7.41
C VAL A 15 -3.78 -15.70 -8.07
N VAL A 16 -3.94 -14.38 -8.24
CA VAL A 16 -3.03 -13.57 -9.06
C VAL A 16 -1.82 -13.06 -8.26
N ALA A 17 -1.96 -12.80 -6.96
CA ALA A 17 -0.84 -12.31 -6.13
C ALA A 17 0.26 -13.36 -5.91
N PRO A 18 -0.03 -14.66 -5.65
CA PRO A 18 1.00 -15.69 -5.57
C PRO A 18 1.72 -15.90 -6.90
N ASP A 19 0.97 -15.95 -8.01
CA ASP A 19 1.51 -16.19 -9.35
C ASP A 19 2.45 -15.06 -9.80
N PHE A 20 2.07 -13.80 -9.53
CA PHE A 20 2.98 -12.67 -9.75
C PHE A 20 4.16 -12.70 -8.79
N THR A 21 3.98 -13.04 -7.51
CA THR A 21 5.10 -13.08 -6.56
C THR A 21 6.14 -14.13 -6.97
N VAL A 22 5.71 -15.32 -7.38
CA VAL A 22 6.60 -16.38 -7.88
C VAL A 22 7.33 -15.94 -9.15
N PHE A 23 6.65 -15.27 -10.08
CA PHE A 23 7.28 -14.71 -11.28
C PHE A 23 8.28 -13.59 -10.96
N LEU A 24 7.92 -12.64 -10.10
CA LEU A 24 8.77 -11.52 -9.69
C LEU A 24 10.02 -12.03 -8.97
N ILE A 25 9.91 -13.09 -8.15
CA ILE A 25 11.04 -13.78 -7.53
C ILE A 25 11.91 -14.47 -8.59
N GLY A 26 11.31 -15.14 -9.57
CA GLY A 26 12.04 -15.76 -10.68
C GLY A 26 12.82 -14.76 -11.54
N ARG A 27 12.26 -13.57 -11.81
CA ARG A 27 12.94 -12.49 -12.55
C ARG A 27 14.01 -11.81 -11.70
N ALA A 28 13.76 -11.59 -10.41
CA ALA A 28 14.75 -11.09 -9.47
C ALA A 28 15.95 -12.05 -9.34
N ALA A 29 15.71 -13.36 -9.34
CA ALA A 29 16.76 -14.39 -9.35
C ALA A 29 17.62 -14.36 -10.64
N GLN A 30 17.09 -13.82 -11.74
CA GLN A 30 17.82 -13.60 -13.00
C GLN A 30 18.50 -12.22 -13.07
N GLY A 31 18.43 -11.41 -12.01
CA GLY A 31 18.92 -10.04 -12.01
C GLY A 31 18.14 -9.10 -12.95
N LYS A 32 16.99 -9.55 -13.46
CA LYS A 32 16.15 -8.75 -14.37
C LYS A 32 15.17 -7.93 -13.55
N GLN A 33 15.01 -6.67 -13.95
CA GLN A 33 13.99 -5.82 -13.37
C GLN A 33 12.61 -6.45 -13.61
N SER A 34 11.82 -6.54 -12.54
CA SER A 34 10.55 -7.24 -12.52
C SER A 34 9.35 -6.28 -12.64
N HIS A 35 9.56 -5.00 -12.32
CA HIS A 35 8.66 -3.89 -12.60
C HIS A 35 9.25 -3.05 -13.73
N PHE A 36 8.42 -2.55 -14.65
CA PHE A 36 8.83 -1.68 -15.77
C PHE A 36 9.67 -2.37 -16.87
N ASN A 37 9.64 -3.69 -16.93
CA ASN A 37 10.36 -4.43 -17.95
C ASN A 37 9.51 -4.55 -19.23
N LEU A 38 9.91 -3.80 -20.26
CA LEU A 38 9.30 -3.81 -21.59
C LEU A 38 10.26 -4.40 -22.65
N GLU A 39 11.27 -5.17 -22.22
CA GLU A 39 12.31 -5.69 -23.12
C GLU A 39 11.76 -6.70 -24.14
N THR A 40 10.73 -7.47 -23.76
CA THR A 40 10.11 -8.46 -24.65
C THR A 40 8.59 -8.27 -24.71
N PRO A 41 7.93 -8.71 -25.80
CA PRO A 41 6.46 -8.69 -25.89
C PRO A 41 5.78 -9.46 -24.76
N PHE A 42 6.44 -10.50 -24.23
CA PHE A 42 5.96 -11.25 -23.08
C PHE A 42 6.07 -10.44 -21.78
N ASP A 43 7.19 -9.76 -21.54
CA ASP A 43 7.36 -8.91 -20.36
C ASP A 43 6.37 -7.72 -20.39
N ALA A 44 6.13 -7.15 -21.57
CA ALA A 44 5.15 -6.08 -21.76
C ALA A 44 3.69 -6.53 -21.53
N SER A 45 3.33 -7.75 -21.94
CA SER A 45 1.99 -8.29 -21.69
C SER A 45 1.77 -8.56 -20.20
N LEU A 46 2.77 -9.11 -19.50
CA LEU A 46 2.73 -9.29 -18.06
C LEU A 46 2.62 -7.97 -17.30
N TYR A 47 3.42 -6.97 -17.67
CA TYR A 47 3.33 -5.63 -17.09
C TYR A 47 1.92 -5.03 -17.27
N SER A 48 1.32 -5.23 -18.45
CA SER A 48 -0.05 -4.77 -18.73
C SER A 48 -1.08 -5.49 -17.86
N ILE A 49 -0.97 -6.81 -17.70
CA ILE A 49 -1.87 -7.60 -16.84
C ILE A 49 -1.73 -7.14 -15.38
N MET A 50 -0.51 -6.95 -14.87
CA MET A 50 -0.27 -6.42 -13.52
C MET A 50 -0.95 -5.07 -13.33
N GLY A 51 -0.80 -4.15 -14.29
CA GLY A 51 -1.45 -2.84 -14.26
C GLY A 51 -2.98 -2.94 -14.17
N ILE A 52 -3.58 -3.79 -15.00
CA ILE A 52 -5.03 -4.03 -14.97
C ILE A 52 -5.48 -4.61 -13.63
N THR A 53 -4.75 -5.60 -13.10
CA THR A 53 -5.06 -6.19 -11.78
C THR A 53 -4.99 -5.16 -10.67
N ILE A 54 -3.96 -4.29 -10.67
CA ILE A 54 -3.82 -3.22 -9.68
C ILE A 54 -5.01 -2.26 -9.72
N VAL A 55 -5.47 -1.88 -10.93
CA VAL A 55 -6.65 -1.02 -11.10
C VAL A 55 -7.90 -1.70 -10.53
N ILE A 56 -8.14 -2.96 -10.87
CA ILE A 56 -9.29 -3.73 -10.37
C ILE A 56 -9.27 -3.78 -8.84
N VAL A 57 -8.15 -4.17 -8.23
CA VAL A 57 -7.99 -4.26 -6.78
C VAL A 57 -8.23 -2.90 -6.11
N THR A 58 -7.72 -1.82 -6.70
CA THR A 58 -7.89 -0.46 -6.17
C THR A 58 -9.36 -0.03 -6.23
N VAL A 59 -10.05 -0.28 -7.35
CA VAL A 59 -11.49 0.00 -7.48
C VAL A 59 -12.31 -0.83 -6.50
N THR A 60 -12.01 -2.12 -6.33
CA THR A 60 -12.66 -2.97 -5.33
C THR A 60 -12.43 -2.44 -3.92
N ALA A 61 -11.22 -1.98 -3.58
CA ALA A 61 -10.92 -1.38 -2.29
C ALA A 61 -11.75 -0.09 -2.04
N ILE A 62 -11.94 0.75 -3.07
CA ILE A 62 -12.79 1.95 -2.99
C ILE A 62 -14.25 1.57 -2.76
N ILE A 63 -14.78 0.60 -3.52
CA ILE A 63 -16.16 0.11 -3.35
C ILE A 63 -16.35 -0.46 -1.94
N LEU A 64 -15.38 -1.25 -1.46
CA LEU A 64 -15.37 -1.78 -0.11
C LEU A 64 -15.36 -0.66 0.93
N LEU A 65 -14.54 0.38 0.75
CA LEU A 65 -14.52 1.51 1.69
C LEU A 65 -15.89 2.19 1.76
N ILE A 66 -16.49 2.50 0.62
CA ILE A 66 -17.83 3.11 0.54
C ILE A 66 -18.85 2.23 1.28
N TYR A 67 -18.82 0.93 1.04
CA TYR A 67 -19.67 -0.03 1.74
C TYR A 67 -19.46 -0.02 3.25
N LEU A 68 -18.20 -0.05 3.69
CA LEU A 68 -17.86 -0.04 5.12
C LEU A 68 -18.27 1.27 5.80
N LEU A 69 -18.29 2.40 5.08
CA LEU A 69 -18.74 3.69 5.61
C LEU A 69 -20.25 3.72 5.88
N VAL A 70 -21.06 3.09 5.02
CA VAL A 70 -22.53 3.07 5.17
C VAL A 70 -23.05 1.86 5.96
N THR A 71 -22.22 0.83 6.14
CA THR A 71 -22.60 -0.39 6.85
C THR A 71 -22.21 -0.31 8.33
N ARG A 72 -23.12 -0.76 9.21
CA ARG A 72 -22.80 -1.00 10.61
C ARG A 72 -22.06 -2.32 10.76
N LEU A 73 -20.81 -2.25 11.19
CA LEU A 73 -19.99 -3.43 11.44
C LEU A 73 -20.31 -4.00 12.82
N ASN A 74 -20.37 -5.33 12.92
CA ASN A 74 -20.42 -6.03 14.20
C ASN A 74 -19.04 -6.04 14.87
N LEU A 75 -18.51 -4.85 15.13
CA LEU A 75 -17.19 -4.58 15.70
C LEU A 75 -17.30 -3.41 16.67
N ALA A 76 -16.37 -3.34 17.62
CA ALA A 76 -16.29 -2.19 18.50
C ALA A 76 -16.02 -0.90 17.69
N PRO A 77 -16.65 0.25 18.01
CA PRO A 77 -16.59 1.45 17.17
C PRO A 77 -15.17 1.95 16.81
N HIS A 78 -14.24 1.84 17.76
CA HIS A 78 -12.84 2.23 17.55
C HIS A 78 -12.10 1.31 16.56
N LEU A 79 -12.42 0.02 16.51
CA LEU A 79 -11.86 -0.92 15.53
C LEU A 79 -12.53 -0.77 14.16
N ALA A 80 -13.84 -0.51 14.13
CA ALA A 80 -14.54 -0.17 12.90
C ALA A 80 -13.96 1.09 12.24
N LEU A 81 -13.68 2.12 13.03
CA LEU A 81 -12.96 3.32 12.57
C LEU A 81 -11.56 2.97 12.06
N ALA A 82 -10.79 2.20 12.83
CA ALA A 82 -9.43 1.82 12.47
C ALA A 82 -9.37 1.05 11.14
N LEU A 83 -10.33 0.16 10.88
CA LEU A 83 -10.46 -0.56 9.60
C LEU A 83 -10.79 0.38 8.44
N ARG A 84 -11.74 1.31 8.64
CA ARG A 84 -12.11 2.30 7.60
C ARG A 84 -10.93 3.20 7.26
N MET A 85 -10.22 3.71 8.29
CA MET A 85 -9.04 4.55 8.10
C MET A 85 -7.87 3.76 7.49
N GLY A 86 -7.64 2.53 7.93
CA GLY A 86 -6.64 1.63 7.36
C GLY A 86 -6.88 1.38 5.88
N LEU A 87 -8.13 1.09 5.48
CA LEU A 87 -8.48 0.90 4.07
C LEU A 87 -8.36 2.20 3.26
N PHE A 88 -8.81 3.33 3.80
CA PHE A 88 -8.68 4.64 3.17
C PHE A 88 -7.21 4.99 2.88
N ILE A 89 -6.33 4.83 3.87
CA ILE A 89 -4.89 5.13 3.71
C ILE A 89 -4.21 4.11 2.78
N SER A 90 -4.68 2.85 2.77
CA SER A 90 -4.21 1.84 1.81
C SER A 90 -4.53 2.22 0.37
N ILE A 91 -5.70 2.81 0.12
CA ILE A 91 -6.05 3.35 -1.20
C ILE A 91 -5.12 4.51 -1.59
N ILE A 92 -4.76 5.40 -0.65
CA ILE A 92 -3.74 6.44 -0.90
C ILE A 92 -2.41 5.79 -1.29
N GLY A 93 -1.99 4.73 -0.59
CA GLY A 93 -0.83 3.91 -0.94
C GLY A 93 -0.91 3.38 -2.38
N SER A 94 -2.05 2.82 -2.79
CA SER A 94 -2.27 2.35 -4.16
C SER A 94 -2.17 3.46 -5.19
N VAL A 95 -2.68 4.67 -4.90
CA VAL A 95 -2.57 5.84 -5.79
C VAL A 95 -1.11 6.25 -5.98
N ILE A 96 -0.29 6.22 -4.92
CA ILE A 96 1.16 6.47 -5.02
C ILE A 96 1.83 5.40 -5.91
N GLY A 97 1.40 4.14 -5.79
CA GLY A 97 1.82 3.06 -6.68
C GLY A 97 1.48 3.34 -8.15
N GLY A 98 0.27 3.80 -8.41
CA GLY A 98 -0.18 4.24 -9.74
C GLY A 98 0.64 5.42 -10.28
N TYR A 99 1.00 6.38 -9.42
CA TYR A 99 1.87 7.50 -9.78
C TYR A 99 3.26 7.03 -10.21
N MET A 100 3.89 6.11 -9.46
CA MET A 100 5.16 5.51 -9.87
C MET A 100 5.03 4.78 -11.20
N ALA A 101 3.94 4.01 -11.38
CA ALA A 101 3.69 3.27 -12.60
C ALA A 101 3.52 4.18 -13.84
N GLY A 102 2.79 5.29 -13.69
CA GLY A 102 2.61 6.27 -14.75
C GLY A 102 3.89 7.01 -15.14
N ASN A 103 4.86 7.13 -14.23
CA ASN A 103 6.16 7.76 -14.50
C ASN A 103 7.25 6.74 -14.87
N ASN A 104 6.94 5.43 -14.82
CA ASN A 104 7.89 4.34 -15.06
C ASN A 104 9.17 4.45 -14.21
N ARG A 105 9.03 4.96 -12.97
CA ARG A 105 10.14 5.18 -12.03
C ARG A 105 9.63 5.28 -10.59
N HIS A 106 10.51 5.02 -9.63
CA HIS A 106 10.21 5.22 -8.21
C HIS A 106 11.16 6.20 -7.50
N THR A 107 12.31 6.51 -8.09
CA THR A 107 13.33 7.39 -7.53
C THR A 107 13.10 8.83 -7.97
N VAL A 108 13.29 9.77 -7.05
CA VAL A 108 13.15 11.21 -7.27
C VAL A 108 14.50 11.88 -7.03
N GLY A 109 14.90 12.78 -7.93
CA GLY A 109 16.22 13.42 -7.90
C GLY A 109 17.32 12.68 -8.67
N GLY A 110 17.01 11.52 -9.28
CA GLY A 110 17.95 10.78 -10.13
C GLY A 110 17.30 9.60 -10.84
N GLN A 111 18.13 8.71 -11.39
CA GLN A 111 17.68 7.46 -12.03
C GLN A 111 17.41 6.38 -10.98
N ASP A 112 16.55 5.42 -11.31
CA ASP A 112 16.34 4.24 -10.47
C ASP A 112 17.62 3.40 -10.39
N GLY A 113 17.89 2.86 -9.19
CA GLY A 113 19.09 2.09 -8.89
C GLY A 113 20.00 2.77 -7.85
N GLY A 114 21.24 2.31 -7.75
CA GLY A 114 22.23 2.81 -6.79
C GLY A 114 22.16 2.17 -5.41
N GLU A 115 22.82 2.82 -4.43
CA GLU A 115 22.89 2.30 -3.06
C GLU A 115 21.55 2.36 -2.34
N GLY A 116 21.08 1.21 -1.87
CA GLY A 116 19.86 1.09 -1.08
C GLY A 116 20.07 0.45 0.29
N LEU A 117 19.05 0.57 1.13
CA LEU A 117 19.00 -0.12 2.42
C LEU A 117 19.10 -1.63 2.25
N PHE A 118 19.75 -2.30 3.20
CA PHE A 118 19.79 -3.76 3.24
C PHE A 118 18.37 -4.33 3.19
N PHE A 119 18.16 -5.36 2.37
CA PHE A 119 16.88 -6.05 2.12
C PHE A 119 15.81 -5.24 1.34
N LEU A 120 15.50 -4.00 1.76
CA LEU A 120 14.44 -3.20 1.13
C LEU A 120 14.87 -2.49 -0.17
N ASN A 121 16.18 -2.26 -0.30
CA ASN A 121 16.79 -1.52 -1.41
C ASN A 121 16.20 -0.12 -1.63
N TRP A 122 15.63 0.51 -0.61
CA TRP A 122 15.19 1.91 -0.68
C TRP A 122 16.41 2.81 -0.76
N SER A 123 16.38 3.82 -1.63
CA SER A 123 17.53 4.69 -1.87
C SER A 123 18.04 5.35 -0.58
N THR A 124 19.35 5.29 -0.38
CA THR A 124 20.05 5.95 0.74
C THR A 124 20.60 7.34 0.35
N LEU A 125 20.47 7.70 -0.92
CA LEU A 125 21.01 8.96 -1.48
C LEU A 125 19.92 9.88 -2.01
N LEU A 126 18.82 9.31 -2.52
CA LEU A 126 17.78 10.03 -3.26
C LEU A 126 16.40 9.72 -2.67
N GLY A 127 15.40 10.48 -3.10
CA GLY A 127 14.01 10.25 -2.72
C GLY A 127 13.46 8.97 -3.32
N ASP A 128 12.66 8.23 -2.55
CA ASP A 128 12.14 6.93 -2.95
C ASP A 128 10.65 6.79 -2.64
N LEU A 129 9.82 6.80 -3.68
CA LEU A 129 8.37 6.73 -3.57
C LEU A 129 7.87 5.34 -3.14
N ARG A 130 8.74 4.32 -3.13
CA ARG A 130 8.39 3.00 -2.57
C ARG A 130 8.13 3.08 -1.08
N VAL A 131 8.76 4.01 -0.36
CA VAL A 131 8.58 4.20 1.08
C VAL A 131 7.14 4.60 1.44
N PRO A 132 6.61 5.74 0.97
CA PRO A 132 5.23 6.14 1.25
C PRO A 132 4.21 5.16 0.64
N HIS A 133 4.52 4.53 -0.49
CA HIS A 133 3.70 3.48 -1.07
C HIS A 133 3.57 2.26 -0.14
N PHE A 134 4.70 1.73 0.34
CA PHE A 134 4.76 0.57 1.24
C PHE A 134 3.96 0.82 2.51
N PHE A 135 4.26 1.91 3.21
CA PHE A 135 3.52 2.24 4.43
C PHE A 135 2.06 2.57 4.16
N GLY A 136 1.74 3.20 3.02
CA GLY A 136 0.36 3.39 2.58
C GLY A 136 -0.37 2.05 2.49
N LEU A 137 0.14 1.10 1.68
CA LEU A 137 -0.47 -0.22 1.47
C LEU A 137 -0.64 -1.04 2.75
N HIS A 138 0.27 -0.89 3.73
CA HIS A 138 0.22 -1.63 4.99
C HIS A 138 -0.68 -1.00 6.07
N ALA A 139 -1.33 0.13 5.78
CA ALA A 139 -2.17 0.81 6.75
C ALA A 139 -3.35 -0.04 7.22
N LEU A 140 -3.93 -0.87 6.35
CA LEU A 140 -5.04 -1.76 6.69
C LEU A 140 -4.65 -2.83 7.72
N GLN A 141 -3.39 -3.26 7.73
CA GLN A 141 -2.87 -4.20 8.71
C GLN A 141 -2.45 -3.47 9.99
N LEU A 142 -1.72 -2.35 9.85
CA LEU A 142 -1.04 -1.70 10.97
C LEU A 142 -1.99 -0.87 11.84
N ILE A 143 -2.91 -0.09 11.26
CA ILE A 143 -3.78 0.81 12.03
C ILE A 143 -4.74 0.03 12.95
N PRO A 144 -5.47 -1.00 12.49
CA PRO A 144 -6.29 -1.83 13.37
C PRO A 144 -5.49 -2.56 14.43
N LEU A 145 -4.32 -3.09 14.08
CA LEU A 145 -3.45 -3.81 15.01
C LEU A 145 -2.94 -2.88 16.13
N ILE A 146 -2.37 -1.73 15.77
CA ILE A 146 -1.87 -0.75 16.74
C ILE A 146 -3.02 -0.23 17.61
N THR A 147 -4.16 0.10 17.00
CA THR A 147 -5.35 0.56 17.74
C THR A 147 -5.81 -0.50 18.74
N TYR A 148 -5.88 -1.77 18.33
CA TYR A 148 -6.24 -2.88 19.21
C TYR A 148 -5.28 -2.99 20.40
N LEU A 149 -3.97 -3.06 20.12
CA LEU A 149 -2.93 -3.21 21.14
C LEU A 149 -2.91 -2.06 22.16
N VAL A 150 -2.98 -0.81 21.69
CA VAL A 150 -2.95 0.38 22.54
C VAL A 150 -4.23 0.50 23.39
N THR A 151 -5.35 -0.07 22.93
CA THR A 151 -6.63 0.01 23.63
C THR A 151 -6.95 -1.18 24.53
N LEU A 152 -6.06 -2.19 24.62
CA LEU A 152 -6.26 -3.41 25.42
C LEU A 152 -6.60 -3.12 26.89
N ARG A 153 -5.91 -2.15 27.50
CA ARG A 153 -6.08 -1.78 28.92
C ARG A 153 -7.03 -0.60 29.14
N VAL A 154 -7.57 -0.01 28.07
CA VAL A 154 -8.46 1.15 28.14
C VAL A 154 -9.89 0.67 28.37
N LYS A 155 -10.57 1.15 29.42
CA LYS A 155 -11.97 0.77 29.69
C LYS A 155 -13.00 1.68 29.01
N SER A 156 -12.72 2.99 28.96
CA SER A 156 -13.66 3.99 28.42
C SER A 156 -13.82 3.85 26.89
N PRO A 157 -15.05 3.61 26.37
CA PRO A 157 -15.30 3.51 24.93
C PRO A 157 -14.92 4.80 24.18
N SER A 158 -15.22 5.97 24.74
CA SER A 158 -14.90 7.27 24.13
C SER A 158 -13.39 7.46 24.01
N ARG A 159 -12.62 7.03 25.04
CA ARG A 159 -11.15 7.10 25.00
C ARG A 159 -10.56 6.17 23.93
N LYS A 160 -11.12 4.96 23.75
CA LYS A 160 -10.70 4.06 22.66
C LYS A 160 -10.94 4.68 21.29
N LEU A 161 -12.08 5.34 21.10
CA LEU A 161 -12.41 6.00 19.84
C LEU A 161 -11.44 7.15 19.54
N TRP A 162 -11.13 7.98 20.54
CA TRP A 162 -10.11 9.02 20.40
C TRP A 162 -8.73 8.48 20.06
N ILE A 163 -8.30 7.38 20.71
CA ILE A 163 -7.03 6.72 20.39
C ILE A 163 -7.01 6.25 18.94
N SER A 164 -8.10 5.65 18.44
CA SER A 164 -8.21 5.20 17.06
C SER A 164 -8.06 6.35 16.05
N TRP A 165 -8.68 7.51 16.32
CA TRP A 165 -8.46 8.72 15.52
C TRP A 165 -7.01 9.19 15.53
N ILE A 166 -6.40 9.27 16.72
CA ILE A 166 -5.00 9.72 16.87
C ILE A 166 -4.05 8.78 16.11
N VAL A 167 -4.17 7.47 16.29
CA VAL A 167 -3.37 6.47 15.57
C VAL A 167 -3.54 6.65 14.06
N SER A 168 -4.78 6.80 13.59
CA SER A 168 -5.06 6.94 12.16
C SER A 168 -4.49 8.21 11.56
N LEU A 169 -4.61 9.35 12.26
CA LEU A 169 -4.12 10.64 11.79
C LEU A 169 -2.60 10.74 11.85
N LEU A 170 -1.96 10.18 12.89
CA LEU A 170 -0.51 10.09 12.96
C LEU A 170 0.04 9.21 11.83
N TYR A 171 -0.60 8.08 11.55
CA TYR A 171 -0.19 7.19 10.46
C TYR A 171 -0.37 7.86 9.09
N LEU A 172 -1.50 8.54 8.86
CA LEU A 172 -1.71 9.33 7.63
C LEU A 172 -0.66 10.43 7.50
N GLY A 173 -0.37 11.15 8.59
CA GLY A 173 0.65 12.19 8.63
C GLY A 173 2.04 11.64 8.31
N PHE A 174 2.38 10.45 8.83
CA PHE A 174 3.63 9.77 8.53
C PHE A 174 3.73 9.38 7.04
N VAL A 175 2.68 8.79 6.46
CA VAL A 175 2.65 8.48 5.02
C VAL A 175 2.80 9.76 4.19
N GLY A 176 2.03 10.81 4.51
CA GLY A 176 2.12 12.09 3.81
C GLY A 176 3.49 12.76 3.93
N PHE A 177 4.09 12.74 5.12
CA PHE A 177 5.43 13.25 5.36
C PHE A 177 6.47 12.48 4.54
N SER A 178 6.43 11.14 4.56
CA SER A 178 7.37 10.31 3.77
C SER A 178 7.20 10.53 2.26
N PHE A 179 5.98 10.82 1.79
CA PHE A 179 5.73 11.20 0.40
C PHE A 179 6.38 12.54 0.05
N ILE A 180 6.18 13.57 0.89
CA ILE A 180 6.78 14.90 0.68
C ILE A 180 8.30 14.81 0.71
N GLN A 181 8.87 14.08 1.68
CA GLN A 181 10.31 13.83 1.78
C GLN A 181 10.86 13.20 0.50
N ALA A 182 10.23 12.11 0.03
CA ALA A 182 10.63 11.45 -1.21
C ALA A 182 10.46 12.38 -2.43
N ALA A 183 9.37 13.13 -2.52
CA ALA A 183 9.12 14.07 -3.61
C ALA A 183 10.13 15.22 -3.65
N GLN A 184 10.74 15.57 -2.52
CA GLN A 184 11.83 16.54 -2.42
C GLN A 184 13.21 15.93 -2.78
N GLY A 185 13.25 14.66 -3.18
CA GLY A 185 14.50 13.96 -3.52
C GLY A 185 15.33 13.58 -2.30
N GLN A 186 14.75 13.62 -1.09
CA GLN A 186 15.46 13.27 0.14
C GLN A 186 15.30 11.78 0.45
N PRO A 187 16.39 11.07 0.82
CA PRO A 187 16.29 9.68 1.25
C PRO A 187 15.49 9.55 2.55
N PHE A 188 14.80 8.43 2.71
CA PHE A 188 14.07 8.14 3.94
C PHE A 188 15.02 7.92 5.12
N ILE A 189 16.09 7.14 4.88
CA ILE A 189 17.22 6.96 5.79
C ILE A 189 18.48 7.17 4.96
N GLY A 190 19.09 8.35 5.14
CA GLY A 190 20.30 8.75 4.42
C GLY A 190 21.59 8.25 5.06
N LYS A 191 22.65 8.21 4.26
CA LYS A 191 24.03 8.20 4.76
C LYS A 191 24.59 9.61 4.84
#